data_AF-A0A292PWV1-F1
#
_entry.id   AF-A0A292PWV1-F1
#
_cell.length_a   1.000
_cell.length_b   1.000
_cell.length_c   1.000
_cell.angle_alpha   90.00
_cell.angle_beta   90.00
_cell.angle_gamma   90.00
#
_symmetry.space_group_name_H-M   'P 1'
#
loop_
_entity.id
_entity.type
_entity.pdbx_description
1 polymer ?
#
loop_
_entity_poly.entity_id
_entity_poly.type
_entity_poly.pdbx_seq_one_letter_code
_entity_poly.pdbx_strand_id
1 'polypeptide(L)' 'MSDEKRRVLEWLSPLTSRNRHQTVRNARADGVGDWLIDTDIFSAWSALEDRAAKPVLLCYGDPGVGKTFIT' A
#
# COMPACT_ATOMS: atom_id res chain seq x y z
N MET A 1 13.43 -12.68 -1.46
CA MET A 1 12.20 -13.26 -2.05
C MET A 1 12.62 -14.60 -2.65
N SER A 2 12.01 -15.71 -2.23
CA SER A 2 12.24 -17.02 -2.86
C SER A 2 11.64 -17.05 -4.26
N ASP A 3 12.14 -17.91 -5.14
CA ASP A 3 11.64 -18.05 -6.51
C ASP A 3 10.19 -18.55 -6.56
N GLU A 4 9.79 -19.40 -5.62
CA GLU A 4 8.41 -19.84 -5.47
C GLU A 4 7.46 -18.65 -5.22
N LYS A 5 7.84 -17.75 -4.30
CA LYS A 5 7.04 -16.56 -3.99
C LYS A 5 6.92 -15.62 -5.20
N ARG A 6 7.97 -15.50 -6.02
CA ARG A 6 7.90 -14.71 -7.27
C ARG A 6 6.92 -15.33 -8.27
N ARG A 7 7.00 -16.64 -8.49
CA ARG A 7 6.10 -17.35 -9.42
C ARG A 7 4.63 -17.24 -9.02
N VAL A 8 4.34 -17.36 -7.72
CA VAL A 8 2.98 -17.16 -7.19
C VAL A 8 2.51 -15.73 -7.41
N LEU A 9 3.37 -14.73 -7.15
CA LEU A 9 3.01 -13.33 -7.37
C LEU A 9 2.78 -13.01 -8.85
N GLU A 10 3.61 -13.53 -9.75
CA GLU A 10 3.44 -13.38 -11.21
C GLU A 10 2.13 -13.99 -11.70
N TRP A 11 1.72 -15.13 -11.14
CA TRP A 11 0.43 -15.75 -11.44
C TRP A 11 -0.76 -14.91 -10.93
N LEU A 12 -0.67 -14.36 -9.71
CA LEU A 12 -1.73 -13.55 -9.10
C LEU A 12 -1.86 -12.17 -9.74
N SER A 13 -0.74 -11.54 -10.11
CA SER A 13 -0.72 -10.21 -10.69
C SER A 13 0.51 -10.02 -11.56
N PRO A 14 0.36 -9.53 -12.81
CA PRO A 14 1.51 -9.23 -13.66
C PRO A 14 2.49 -8.27 -12.98
N LEU A 15 3.79 -8.52 -13.11
CA LEU A 15 4.85 -7.64 -12.58
C LEU A 15 4.74 -6.19 -13.08
N THR A 16 4.08 -5.97 -14.21
CA THR A 16 3.76 -4.64 -14.75
C THR A 16 2.90 -3.80 -13.82
N SER A 17 2.04 -4.43 -13.00
CA SER A 17 1.23 -3.75 -11.98
C SER A 17 2.10 -3.08 -10.92
N ARG A 18 3.18 -3.75 -10.50
CA ARG A 18 4.16 -3.23 -9.55
C ARG A 18 4.92 -2.04 -10.13
N ASN A 19 5.34 -2.14 -11.39
CA ASN A 19 6.02 -1.04 -12.08
C ASN A 19 5.12 0.20 -12.18
N ARG A 20 3.85 0.02 -12.57
CA ARG A 20 2.87 1.11 -12.62
C ARG A 20 2.65 1.76 -11.25
N HIS A 21 2.53 0.95 -10.21
CA HIS A 21 2.41 1.45 -8.84
C HIS A 21 3.65 2.27 -8.42
N GLN A 22 4.85 1.79 -8.74
CA GLN A 22 6.09 2.53 -8.49
C GLN A 22 6.12 3.88 -9.22
N THR A 23 5.71 3.91 -10.50
CA THR A 23 5.61 5.17 -11.25
C THR A 23 4.65 6.16 -10.59
N VAL A 24 3.47 5.70 -10.17
CA VAL A 24 2.48 6.55 -9.47
C VAL A 24 3.04 7.07 -8.14
N ARG A 25 3.72 6.20 -7.38
CA ARG A 25 4.38 6.60 -6.13
C ARG A 25 5.49 7.64 -6.35
N ASN A 26 6.28 7.49 -7.41
CA ASN A 26 7.33 8.44 -7.74
C ASN A 26 6.79 9.80 -8.23
N ALA A 27 5.59 9.81 -8.81
CA ALA A 27 4.91 11.02 -9.25
C ALA A 27 4.03 11.66 -8.15
N ARG A 28 4.05 11.10 -6.94
CA ARG A 28 3.27 11.62 -5.81
C ARG A 28 3.83 12.97 -5.39
N ALA A 29 2.95 13.95 -5.20
CA ALA A 29 3.31 15.23 -4.61
C ALA A 29 3.67 15.04 -3.12
N ASP A 30 4.65 15.79 -2.63
CA ASP A 30 5.03 15.77 -1.22
C ASP A 30 3.83 16.13 -0.33
N GLY A 31 3.72 15.45 0.81
CA GLY A 31 2.65 15.64 1.79
C GLY A 31 1.34 14.88 1.51
N VAL A 32 1.25 14.14 0.40
CA VAL A 32 0.08 13.29 0.13
C VAL A 32 0.07 12.10 1.09
N GLY A 33 -0.90 12.13 2.01
CA GLY A 33 -1.15 11.09 2.99
C GLY A 33 -0.85 11.51 4.43
N ASP A 34 -0.14 12.61 4.64
CA ASP A 34 0.27 13.11 5.96
C ASP A 34 -0.94 13.35 6.87
N TRP A 35 -2.03 13.88 6.31
CA TRP A 35 -3.31 14.08 7.03
C TRP A 35 -3.88 12.81 7.67
N LEU A 36 -3.48 11.63 7.19
CA LEU A 36 -3.84 10.32 7.74
C LEU A 36 -2.69 9.73 8.57
N ILE A 37 -1.48 9.72 8.01
CA ILE A 37 -0.31 9.02 8.57
C ILE A 37 0.17 9.68 9.87
N ASP A 38 0.08 11.00 9.97
CA ASP A 38 0.54 11.77 11.13
C ASP A 38 -0.49 11.79 12.27
N THR A 39 -1.63 11.11 12.11
CA THR A 39 -2.62 11.00 13.17
C THR A 39 -2.16 10.03 14.25
N ASP A 40 -2.38 10.39 15.52
CA ASP A 40 -2.10 9.50 16.66
C ASP A 40 -2.83 8.16 16.54
N ILE A 41 -4.03 8.17 15.93
CA ILE A 41 -4.84 6.98 15.67
C ILE A 41 -4.11 6.04 14.70
N PHE A 42 -3.61 6.57 13.57
CA PHE A 42 -2.89 5.76 12.59
C PHE A 42 -1.57 5.24 13.16
N SER A 43 -0.81 6.10 13.85
CA SER A 43 0.45 5.74 14.49
C SER A 43 0.24 4.59 15.50
N ALA A 44 -0.72 4.74 16.43
CA ALA A 44 -1.05 3.72 17.41
C ALA A 44 -1.54 2.42 16.76
N TRP A 45 -2.41 2.51 15.75
CA TRP A 45 -2.91 1.37 14.99
C TRP A 45 -1.78 0.61 14.27
N SER A 46 -0.86 1.33 13.63
CA SER A 46 0.23 0.75 12.85
C SER A 46 1.30 0.08 13.72
N ALA A 47 1.42 0.52 14.97
CA ALA A 47 2.37 0.00 15.95
C ALA A 47 1.84 -1.20 16.75
N LEU A 48 0.61 -1.67 16.51
CA LEU A 48 0.11 -2.90 17.14
C LEU A 48 0.95 -4.11 16.69
N GLU A 49 1.81 -4.57 17.59
CA GLU A 49 2.49 -5.86 17.50
C GLU A 49 1.59 -7.01 17.97
N ASP A 50 0.30 -6.98 17.63
CA ASP A 50 -0.55 -8.13 17.94
C ASP A 50 -0.11 -9.30 17.05
N ARG A 51 0.31 -10.41 17.67
CA ARG A 51 0.92 -11.55 16.96
C ARG A 51 -0.07 -12.28 16.06
N ALA A 52 -1.37 -12.00 16.22
CA ALA A 52 -2.45 -12.64 15.46
C ALA A 52 -2.63 -12.08 14.04
N ALA A 53 -2.44 -10.77 13.82
CA ALA A 53 -2.61 -10.17 12.50
C ALA A 53 -1.85 -8.85 12.36
N LYS A 54 -1.21 -8.65 11.20
CA LYS A 54 -0.61 -7.36 10.86
C LYS A 54 -1.70 -6.33 10.54
N PRO A 55 -1.54 -5.05 10.92
CA PRO A 55 -2.46 -3.99 10.55
C PRO A 55 -2.51 -3.86 9.01
N VAL A 56 -3.72 -3.98 8.43
CA VAL A 56 -3.98 -3.83 6.99
C VAL A 56 -4.93 -2.67 6.74
N LEU A 57 -4.50 -1.69 5.94
CA LEU A 57 -5.34 -0.57 5.50
C LEU A 57 -6.02 -0.91 4.18
N LEU A 58 -7.35 -1.01 4.19
CA LEU A 58 -8.15 -1.16 2.97
C LEU A 58 -8.69 0.20 2.52
N CYS A 59 -8.16 0.73 1.43
CA CYS A 59 -8.73 1.90 0.77
C CYS A 59 -9.79 1.45 -0.26
N TYR A 60 -11.05 1.79 -0.04
CA TYR A 60 -12.17 1.49 -0.94
C TYR A 60 -12.74 2.76 -1.60
N GLY A 61 -13.29 2.62 -2.80
CA GLY A 61 -13.93 3.70 -3.56
C GLY A 61 -13.78 3.54 -5.07
N ASP A 62 -14.39 4.44 -5.84
CA ASP A 62 -14.44 4.36 -7.31
C ASP A 62 -13.06 4.46 -7.97
N PRO A 63 -12.86 3.90 -9.18
CA PRO A 63 -11.64 4.12 -9.96
C PRO A 63 -11.33 5.61 -10.13
N GLY A 64 -10.07 6.00 -10.01
CA GLY A 64 -9.63 7.40 -10.22
C GLY A 64 -9.66 8.31 -8.98
N VAL A 65 -10.27 7.91 -7.86
CA VAL A 65 -10.36 8.76 -6.64
C VAL A 65 -9.06 8.91 -5.83
N GLY A 66 -7.92 8.50 -6.39
CA GLY A 66 -6.62 8.71 -5.74
C GLY A 66 -6.15 7.65 -4.74
N LYS A 67 -6.83 6.49 -4.62
CA LYS A 67 -6.41 5.40 -3.70
C LYS A 67 -4.94 4.98 -3.88
N THR A 68 -4.48 4.84 -5.12
CA THR A 68 -3.09 4.47 -5.46
C THR A 68 -2.09 5.58 -5.13
N PHE A 69 -2.54 6.83 -4.96
CA PHE A 69 -1.71 7.95 -4.55
C PHE A 69 -1.55 8.05 -3.04
N ILE A 70 -2.28 7.27 -2.23
CA ILE A 70 -2.10 7.21 -0.76
C ILE A 70 -1.08 6.11 -0.38
N THR A 71 -1.02 5.01 -1.15
CA THR A 71 -0.26 3.78 -0.84
C THR A 71 0.95 3.57 -1.73
#